data_AF-A0A919WDP3-F1
#
_entry.id   AF-A0A919WDP3-F1
#
_cell.length_a   1.000
_cell.length_b   1.000
_cell.length_c   1.000
_cell.angle_alpha   90.00
_cell.angle_beta   90.00
_cell.angle_gamma   90.00
#
_symmetry.space_group_name_H-M   'P 1'
#
loop_
_entity.id
_entity.type
_entity.pdbx_description
1 polymer ?
#
loop_
_entity_poly.entity_id
_entity_poly.type
_entity_poly.pdbx_seq_one_letter_code
_entity_poly.pdbx_strand_id
1 'polypeptide(L)'
;MPFRKIHLRIAVSAILAALIALAVLARFLDADQYAAFAGAIQALIVVPALIVGVATLLSARHDRRVDRVLEFHRELVSGELQASRARLTRHLREHGTDGKPRRVTRDELKSDTAIKEYSGTSDFSPTGDFNQILRYFERVDCARLANSVDLPLLAELVGRHAVWLDLAIETKPEAPAYHMYSFARWVRVFVDENRNKFDYFEHWGVNRTRDFGTN
;
A
#
# COMPACT_ATOMS: atom_id res chain seq x y z
N MET A 1 7.83 -21.76 5.40
CA MET A 1 9.15 -21.12 5.70
C MET A 1 10.40 -22.06 5.77
N PRO A 2 10.44 -23.31 5.24
CA PRO A 2 11.68 -24.13 5.29
C PRO A 2 12.70 -23.82 4.18
N PHE A 3 12.27 -23.28 3.02
CA PHE A 3 13.14 -23.05 1.86
C PHE A 3 14.27 -22.04 2.10
N ARG A 4 14.01 -20.97 2.87
CA ARG A 4 15.00 -19.91 3.12
C ARG A 4 16.20 -20.40 3.97
N LYS A 5 15.99 -21.40 4.83
CA LYS A 5 17.05 -22.00 5.66
C LYS A 5 17.98 -22.93 4.86
N ILE A 6 17.47 -23.58 3.81
CA ILE A 6 18.24 -24.51 2.99
C ILE A 6 19.23 -23.74 2.10
N HIS A 7 18.78 -22.67 1.43
CA HIS A 7 19.67 -21.83 0.61
C HIS A 7 20.77 -21.13 1.42
N LEU A 8 20.46 -20.70 2.65
CA LEU A 8 21.45 -20.12 3.54
C LEU A 8 22.53 -21.14 3.95
N ARG A 9 22.13 -22.38 4.26
CA ARG A 9 23.09 -23.46 4.60
C ARG A 9 23.99 -23.82 3.43
N ILE A 10 23.42 -23.97 2.23
CA ILE A 10 24.19 -24.27 1.02
C ILE A 10 25.19 -23.13 0.70
N ALA A 11 24.77 -21.88 0.82
CA ALA A 11 25.65 -20.73 0.59
C ALA A 11 26.80 -20.67 1.61
N VAL A 12 26.51 -20.90 2.90
CA VAL A 12 27.55 -20.94 3.96
C VAL A 12 28.53 -22.09 3.73
N SER A 13 28.05 -23.29 3.39
CA SER A 13 28.91 -24.44 3.09
C SER A 13 29.78 -24.21 1.85
N ALA A 14 29.25 -23.58 0.81
CA ALA A 14 30.02 -23.25 -0.40
C ALA A 14 31.12 -22.21 -0.13
N ILE A 15 30.83 -21.18 0.68
CA ILE A 15 31.83 -20.18 1.09
C ILE A 15 32.93 -20.84 1.93
N LEU A 16 32.57 -21.72 2.87
CA LEU A 16 33.54 -22.43 3.70
C LEU A 16 34.45 -23.34 2.86
N ALA A 17 33.89 -24.08 1.91
CA ALA A 17 34.65 -24.93 0.99
C ALA A 17 35.60 -24.11 0.10
N ALA A 18 35.15 -22.95 -0.40
CA ALA A 18 35.99 -22.05 -1.19
C ALA A 18 37.15 -21.47 -0.37
N LEU A 19 36.90 -21.06 0.87
CA LEU A 19 37.94 -20.57 1.79
C LEU A 19 38.98 -21.64 2.12
N ILE A 20 38.56 -22.90 2.32
CA ILE A 20 39.47 -24.03 2.55
C ILE A 20 40.30 -24.31 1.29
N ALA A 21 39.68 -24.35 0.11
CA ALA A 21 40.39 -24.56 -1.16
C ALA A 21 41.43 -23.47 -1.42
N LEU A 22 41.09 -22.21 -1.13
CA LEU A 22 42.02 -21.08 -1.21
C LEU A 22 43.17 -21.24 -0.21
N ALA A 23 42.91 -21.56 1.05
CA ALA A 23 43.95 -21.76 2.06
C ALA A 23 44.94 -22.89 1.69
N VAL A 24 44.46 -23.93 0.99
CA VAL A 24 45.33 -24.99 0.46
C VAL A 24 46.16 -24.49 -0.72
N LEU A 25 45.56 -23.75 -1.66
CA LEU A 25 46.29 -23.13 -2.79
C LEU A 25 47.37 -22.13 -2.32
N ALA A 26 47.11 -21.40 -1.23
CA ALA A 26 48.04 -20.43 -0.68
C ALA A 26 49.41 -21.03 -0.32
N ARG A 27 49.46 -22.33 0.03
CA ARG A 27 50.70 -23.03 0.38
C ARG A 27 51.63 -23.28 -0.81
N PHE A 28 51.13 -23.10 -2.03
CA PHE A 28 51.85 -23.37 -3.27
C PHE A 28 52.15 -22.08 -4.06
N LEU A 29 51.93 -20.89 -3.47
CA LEU A 29 52.15 -19.60 -4.13
C LEU A 29 53.53 -19.02 -3.80
N ASP A 30 54.17 -18.45 -4.82
CA ASP A 30 55.40 -17.66 -4.69
C ASP A 30 55.12 -16.23 -4.19
N ALA A 31 56.15 -15.56 -3.66
CA ALA A 31 56.06 -14.23 -3.03
C ALA A 31 55.30 -13.19 -3.88
N ASP A 32 55.49 -13.22 -5.20
CA ASP A 32 54.88 -12.27 -6.15
C ASP A 32 53.39 -12.53 -6.40
N GLN A 33 52.88 -13.72 -6.09
CA GLN A 33 51.49 -14.14 -6.35
C GLN A 33 50.57 -13.91 -5.13
N TYR A 34 51.14 -13.63 -3.95
CA TYR A 34 50.37 -13.40 -2.72
C TYR A 34 49.48 -12.15 -2.81
N ALA A 35 49.92 -11.09 -3.49
CA ALA A 35 49.12 -9.87 -3.62
C ALA A 35 47.83 -10.11 -4.44
N ALA A 36 47.93 -10.82 -5.57
CA ALA A 36 46.79 -11.17 -6.40
C ALA A 36 45.84 -12.14 -5.68
N PHE A 37 46.39 -13.10 -4.93
CA PHE A 37 45.64 -14.06 -4.14
C PHE A 37 44.92 -13.42 -2.94
N ALA A 38 45.58 -12.52 -2.21
CA ALA A 38 44.97 -11.74 -1.14
C ALA A 38 43.81 -10.87 -1.68
N GLY A 39 43.98 -10.26 -2.86
CA GLY A 39 42.91 -9.54 -3.55
C GLY A 39 41.71 -10.45 -3.90
N ALA A 40 41.97 -11.68 -4.36
CA ALA A 40 40.91 -12.65 -4.66
C ALA A 40 40.15 -13.10 -3.40
N ILE A 41 40.85 -13.39 -2.29
CA ILE A 41 40.21 -13.69 -1.00
C ILE A 41 39.37 -12.50 -0.51
N GLN A 42 39.94 -11.29 -0.57
CA GLN A 42 39.25 -10.09 -0.12
C GLN A 42 37.97 -9.84 -0.94
N ALA A 43 38.02 -10.03 -2.26
CA ALA A 43 36.84 -9.95 -3.12
C ALA A 43 35.76 -10.98 -2.73
N LEU A 44 36.16 -12.23 -2.43
CA LEU A 44 35.24 -13.28 -2.01
C LEU A 44 34.57 -13.02 -0.65
N ILE A 45 35.16 -12.18 0.21
CA ILE A 45 34.56 -11.77 1.48
C ILE A 45 33.68 -10.52 1.28
N VAL A 46 34.19 -9.52 0.55
CA VAL A 46 33.52 -8.22 0.40
C VAL A 46 32.26 -8.32 -0.45
N VAL A 47 32.27 -9.10 -1.54
CA VAL A 47 31.10 -9.19 -2.45
C VAL A 47 29.87 -9.79 -1.74
N PRO A 48 29.95 -10.93 -1.04
CA PRO A 48 28.81 -11.45 -0.27
C PRO A 48 28.35 -10.50 0.84
N ALA A 49 29.28 -9.85 1.55
CA ALA A 49 28.93 -8.88 2.59
C ALA A 49 28.13 -7.70 2.00
N LEU A 50 28.54 -7.20 0.83
CA LEU A 50 27.84 -6.13 0.12
C LEU A 50 26.45 -6.58 -0.36
N ILE A 51 26.32 -7.80 -0.89
CA ILE A 51 25.02 -8.39 -1.26
C ILE A 51 24.08 -8.46 -0.06
N VAL A 52 24.57 -8.96 1.09
CA VAL A 52 23.79 -9.02 2.33
C VAL A 52 23.41 -7.62 2.82
N GLY A 53 24.34 -6.67 2.76
CA GLY A 53 24.07 -5.26 3.11
C GLY A 53 22.97 -4.65 2.25
N VAL A 54 23.04 -4.82 0.92
CA VAL A 54 22.03 -4.34 -0.03
C VAL A 54 20.69 -5.04 0.22
N ALA A 55 20.67 -6.36 0.40
CA ALA A 55 19.44 -7.11 0.70
C ALA A 55 18.77 -6.64 2.00
N THR A 56 19.57 -6.35 3.03
CA THR A 56 19.09 -5.79 4.31
C THR A 56 18.50 -4.41 4.13
N LEU A 57 19.16 -3.55 3.34
CA LEU A 57 18.66 -2.20 3.03
C LEU A 57 17.33 -2.25 2.25
N LEU A 58 17.22 -3.16 1.28
CA LEU A 58 15.99 -3.36 0.50
C LEU A 58 14.85 -3.89 1.37
N SER A 59 15.13 -4.86 2.26
CA SER A 59 14.15 -5.36 3.23
C SER A 59 13.67 -4.24 4.14
N ALA A 60 14.59 -3.49 4.76
CA ALA A 60 14.24 -2.39 5.65
C ALA A 60 13.43 -1.29 4.94
N ARG A 61 13.71 -1.02 3.66
CA ARG A 61 12.90 -0.09 2.85
C ARG A 61 11.50 -0.63 2.60
N HIS A 62 11.37 -1.93 2.32
CA HIS A 62 10.06 -2.56 2.15
C HIS A 62 9.26 -2.55 3.46
N ASP A 63 9.88 -2.89 4.59
CA ASP A 63 9.22 -2.89 5.90
C ASP A 63 8.67 -1.50 6.24
N ARG A 64 9.45 -0.43 6.05
CA ARG A 64 8.98 0.95 6.26
C ARG A 64 7.81 1.34 5.35
N ARG A 65 7.79 0.82 4.11
CA ARG A 65 6.70 1.05 3.16
C ARG A 65 5.42 0.36 3.61
N VAL A 66 5.54 -0.87 4.10
CA VAL A 66 4.43 -1.65 4.68
C VAL A 66 3.90 -0.98 5.94
N ASP A 67 4.78 -0.57 6.86
CA ASP A 67 4.39 0.12 8.10
C ASP A 67 3.58 1.37 7.84
N ARG A 68 3.98 2.17 6.84
CA ARG A 68 3.23 3.37 6.43
C ARG A 68 1.83 3.03 5.90
N VAL A 69 1.68 1.94 5.16
CA VAL A 69 0.35 1.49 4.71
C VAL A 69 -0.50 1.05 5.90
N LEU A 70 0.09 0.32 6.85
CA LEU A 70 -0.61 -0.10 8.07
C LEU A 70 -1.01 1.10 8.93
N GLU A 71 -0.20 2.14 8.99
CA GLU A 71 -0.53 3.41 9.64
C GLU A 71 -1.74 4.09 8.98
N PHE A 72 -1.72 4.24 7.65
CA PHE A 72 -2.87 4.77 6.92
C PHE A 72 -4.12 3.92 7.10
N HIS A 73 -3.99 2.60 7.08
CA HIS A 73 -5.12 1.71 7.31
C HIS A 73 -5.66 1.85 8.73
N ARG A 74 -4.79 1.89 9.76
CA ARG A 74 -5.19 2.11 11.16
C ARG A 74 -5.94 3.43 11.32
N GLU A 75 -5.43 4.52 10.75
CA GLU A 75 -6.11 5.82 10.79
C GLU A 75 -7.49 5.75 10.11
N LEU A 76 -7.60 5.01 9.00
CA LEU A 76 -8.85 4.86 8.26
C LEU A 76 -9.88 3.99 9.01
N VAL A 77 -9.45 3.04 9.84
CA VAL A 77 -10.35 2.11 10.55
C VAL A 77 -10.48 2.37 12.05
N SER A 78 -9.87 3.43 12.56
CA SER A 78 -9.98 3.84 13.97
C SER A 78 -10.08 5.36 14.14
N GLY A 79 -10.45 5.81 15.33
CA GLY A 79 -10.53 7.23 15.67
C GLY A 79 -11.59 8.01 14.89
N GLU A 80 -11.40 9.33 14.80
CA GLU A 80 -12.41 10.23 14.24
C GLU A 80 -12.62 10.02 12.73
N LEU A 81 -11.58 9.67 11.98
CA LEU A 81 -11.73 9.44 10.54
C LEU A 81 -12.65 8.24 10.25
N GLN A 82 -12.55 7.17 11.04
CA GLN A 82 -13.47 6.05 10.95
C GLN A 82 -14.89 6.47 11.32
N ALA A 83 -15.06 7.30 12.35
CA ALA A 83 -16.36 7.81 12.76
C ALA A 83 -17.00 8.67 11.66
N SER A 84 -16.26 9.62 11.09
CA SER A 84 -16.68 10.43 9.93
C SER A 84 -17.12 9.57 8.75
N ARG A 85 -16.30 8.58 8.37
CA ARG A 85 -16.65 7.67 7.27
C ARG A 85 -17.90 6.86 7.58
N ALA A 86 -18.04 6.36 8.81
CA ALA A 86 -19.18 5.56 9.22
C ALA A 86 -20.48 6.38 9.23
N ARG A 87 -20.45 7.61 9.77
CA ARG A 87 -21.58 8.56 9.73
C ARG A 87 -22.00 8.86 8.30
N LEU A 88 -21.04 9.25 7.45
CA LEU A 88 -21.31 9.57 6.05
C LEU A 88 -21.86 8.36 5.29
N THR A 89 -21.26 7.18 5.45
CA THR A 89 -21.74 5.95 4.78
C THR A 89 -23.15 5.59 5.22
N ARG A 90 -23.46 5.71 6.51
CA ARG A 90 -24.81 5.46 7.04
C ARG A 90 -25.80 6.45 6.47
N HIS A 91 -25.47 7.73 6.48
CA HIS A 91 -26.29 8.80 5.91
C HIS A 91 -26.63 8.56 4.45
N LEU A 92 -25.63 8.22 3.62
CA LEU A 92 -25.89 7.90 2.22
C LEU A 92 -26.80 6.67 2.05
N ARG A 93 -26.72 5.69 2.95
CA ARG A 93 -27.62 4.52 2.95
C ARG A 93 -29.03 4.84 3.42
N GLU A 94 -29.19 5.72 4.41
CA GLU A 94 -30.51 6.19 4.88
C GLU A 94 -31.29 6.91 3.77
N HIS A 95 -30.58 7.64 2.90
CA HIS A 95 -31.17 8.35 1.77
C HIS A 95 -31.21 7.56 0.46
N GLY A 96 -30.70 6.33 0.45
CA GLY A 96 -30.72 5.46 -0.72
C GLY A 96 -31.96 4.57 -0.79
N THR A 97 -32.03 3.72 -1.80
CA THR A 97 -33.15 2.80 -2.04
C THR A 97 -32.68 1.34 -2.02
N ASP A 98 -33.55 0.42 -1.59
CA ASP A 98 -33.28 -1.02 -1.56
C ASP A 98 -32.00 -1.42 -0.79
N GLY A 99 -31.67 -0.69 0.27
CA GLY A 99 -30.47 -0.91 1.08
C GLY A 99 -29.14 -0.49 0.42
N LYS A 100 -29.21 0.11 -0.78
CA LYS A 100 -28.05 0.69 -1.48
C LYS A 100 -27.84 2.14 -1.05
N PRO A 101 -26.60 2.65 -1.03
CA PRO A 101 -26.34 4.07 -0.80
C PRO A 101 -26.86 4.93 -1.95
N ARG A 102 -27.42 6.11 -1.65
CA ARG A 102 -27.68 7.16 -2.63
C ARG A 102 -26.36 7.67 -3.18
N ARG A 103 -26.25 7.72 -4.51
CA ARG A 103 -25.16 8.43 -5.18
C ARG A 103 -25.45 9.93 -5.12
N VAL A 104 -24.45 10.71 -4.76
CA VAL A 104 -24.58 12.16 -4.59
C VAL A 104 -23.38 12.87 -5.19
N THR A 105 -23.53 14.15 -5.47
CA THR A 105 -22.41 15.05 -5.78
C THR A 105 -21.97 15.78 -4.52
N ARG A 106 -20.75 16.34 -4.56
CA ARG A 106 -20.27 17.23 -3.50
C ARG A 106 -21.19 18.44 -3.30
N ASP A 107 -21.74 18.97 -4.38
CA ASP A 107 -22.62 20.15 -4.33
C ASP A 107 -23.92 19.81 -3.61
N GLU A 108 -24.52 18.65 -3.88
CA GLU A 108 -25.70 18.19 -3.15
C GLU A 108 -25.40 18.03 -1.65
N LEU A 109 -24.25 17.48 -1.25
CA LEU A 109 -23.87 17.40 0.17
C LEU A 109 -23.79 18.78 0.87
N LYS A 110 -23.61 19.86 0.10
CA LYS A 110 -23.50 21.23 0.60
C LYS A 110 -24.84 21.98 0.57
N SER A 111 -25.67 21.74 -0.44
CA SER A 111 -26.84 22.58 -0.74
C SER A 111 -28.18 21.87 -0.69
N ASP A 112 -28.24 20.55 -0.87
CA ASP A 112 -29.50 19.80 -0.88
C ASP A 112 -30.01 19.67 0.57
N THR A 113 -31.17 20.26 0.83
CA THR A 113 -31.81 20.29 2.16
C THR A 113 -32.12 18.90 2.70
N ALA A 114 -32.27 17.89 1.84
CA ALA A 114 -32.53 16.53 2.26
C ALA A 114 -31.28 15.83 2.80
N ILE A 115 -30.08 16.19 2.36
CA ILE A 115 -28.85 15.44 2.65
C ILE A 115 -27.71 16.26 3.26
N LYS A 116 -27.85 17.59 3.37
CA LYS A 116 -26.81 18.48 3.89
C LYS A 116 -26.54 18.31 5.40
N GLU A 117 -27.46 17.70 6.13
CA GLU A 117 -27.41 17.51 7.58
C GLU A 117 -27.68 16.05 7.92
N TYR A 118 -27.03 15.54 8.97
CA TYR A 118 -27.36 14.22 9.49
C TYR A 118 -28.72 14.23 10.20
N SER A 119 -29.35 13.07 10.29
CA SER A 119 -30.59 12.90 11.05
C SER A 119 -30.34 13.17 12.55
N GLY A 120 -30.90 14.28 13.06
CA GLY A 120 -30.82 14.68 14.47
C GLY A 120 -29.91 15.89 14.75
N THR A 121 -29.78 16.28 16.02
CA THR A 121 -28.88 17.35 16.46
C THR A 121 -27.47 16.80 16.65
N SER A 122 -26.63 16.97 15.63
CA SER A 122 -25.23 16.58 15.66
C SER A 122 -24.35 17.78 15.35
N ASP A 123 -23.24 17.95 16.07
CA ASP A 123 -22.20 18.93 15.74
C ASP A 123 -21.45 18.58 14.45
N PHE A 124 -21.73 17.40 13.85
CA PHE A 124 -21.13 16.93 12.61
C PHE A 124 -22.03 17.21 11.41
N SER A 125 -21.41 17.38 10.24
CA SER A 125 -22.13 17.50 8.97
C SER A 125 -21.55 16.54 7.92
N PRO A 126 -22.38 16.04 6.99
CA PRO A 126 -21.94 15.26 5.83
C PRO A 126 -20.80 15.93 5.05
N THR A 127 -20.91 17.24 4.80
CA THR A 127 -19.84 18.01 4.13
C THR A 127 -18.57 18.09 4.97
N GLY A 128 -18.67 18.30 6.28
CA GLY A 128 -17.53 18.33 7.19
C GLY A 128 -16.77 17.01 7.21
N ASP A 129 -17.50 15.90 7.40
CA ASP A 129 -16.94 14.56 7.40
C ASP A 129 -16.31 14.21 6.04
N PHE A 130 -16.96 14.56 4.94
CA PHE A 130 -16.40 14.34 3.62
C PHE A 130 -15.10 15.13 3.40
N ASN A 131 -15.02 16.39 3.84
CA ASN A 131 -13.78 17.18 3.75
C ASN A 131 -12.63 16.57 4.57
N GLN A 132 -12.91 16.01 5.74
CA GLN A 132 -11.90 15.30 6.53
C GLN A 132 -11.36 14.07 5.79
N ILE A 133 -12.26 13.31 5.14
CA ILE A 133 -11.90 12.17 4.31
C ILE A 133 -11.04 12.59 3.10
N LEU A 134 -11.38 13.71 2.45
CA LEU A 134 -10.60 14.23 1.33
C LEU A 134 -9.16 14.59 1.73
N ARG A 135 -8.99 15.26 2.89
CA ARG A 135 -7.66 15.59 3.43
C ARG A 135 -6.84 14.34 3.74
N TYR A 136 -7.48 13.28 4.23
CA TYR A 136 -6.81 12.00 4.42
C TYR A 136 -6.31 11.44 3.07
N PHE A 137 -7.14 11.42 2.04
CA PHE A 137 -6.75 10.89 0.73
C PHE A 137 -5.71 11.74 0.00
N GLU A 138 -5.66 13.05 0.24
CA GLU A 138 -4.56 13.89 -0.21
C GLU A 138 -3.20 13.38 0.32
N ARG A 139 -3.11 13.07 1.62
CA ARG A 139 -1.86 12.51 2.20
C ARG A 139 -1.53 11.13 1.66
N VAL A 140 -2.54 10.27 1.50
CA VAL A 140 -2.36 8.92 0.93
C VAL A 140 -1.84 9.00 -0.50
N ASP A 141 -2.44 9.86 -1.32
CA ASP A 141 -2.08 10.02 -2.73
C ASP A 141 -0.66 10.60 -2.86
N CYS A 142 -0.32 11.59 -2.04
CA CYS A 142 1.06 12.11 -1.95
C CYS A 142 2.07 11.02 -1.57
N ALA A 143 1.75 10.16 -0.59
CA ALA A 143 2.64 9.08 -0.18
C ALA A 143 2.83 8.01 -1.28
N ARG A 144 1.77 7.75 -2.06
CA ARG A 144 1.81 6.90 -3.26
C ARG A 144 2.68 7.50 -4.35
N LEU A 145 2.45 8.76 -4.71
CA LEU A 145 3.21 9.47 -5.74
C LEU A 145 4.71 9.57 -5.37
N ALA A 146 5.02 9.70 -4.09
CA ALA A 146 6.39 9.68 -3.56
C ALA A 146 7.02 8.26 -3.52
N ASN A 147 6.31 7.21 -3.98
CA ASN A 147 6.74 5.82 -3.92
C ASN A 147 7.23 5.41 -2.52
N SER A 148 6.50 5.87 -1.50
CA SER A 148 6.89 5.76 -0.10
C SER A 148 6.08 4.72 0.68
N VAL A 149 5.27 3.95 -0.03
CA VAL A 149 4.29 2.98 0.44
C VAL A 149 4.39 1.70 -0.36
N ASP A 150 3.88 0.60 0.18
CA ASP A 150 3.72 -0.65 -0.56
C ASP A 150 2.44 -0.57 -1.41
N LEU A 151 2.59 -0.53 -2.73
CA LEU A 151 1.45 -0.27 -3.64
C LEU A 151 0.38 -1.37 -3.61
N PRO A 152 0.73 -2.67 -3.66
CA PRO A 152 -0.27 -3.74 -3.56
C PRO A 152 -1.08 -3.67 -2.27
N LEU A 153 -0.39 -3.55 -1.13
CA LEU A 153 -1.06 -3.47 0.16
C LEU A 153 -1.90 -2.20 0.31
N LEU A 154 -1.43 -1.07 -0.24
CA LEU A 154 -2.18 0.19 -0.23
C LEU A 154 -3.48 0.08 -1.03
N ALA A 155 -3.42 -0.51 -2.23
CA ALA A 155 -4.59 -0.73 -3.07
C ALA A 155 -5.62 -1.64 -2.38
N GLU A 156 -5.16 -2.65 -1.66
CA GLU A 156 -6.01 -3.56 -0.90
C GLU A 156 -6.66 -2.90 0.31
N LEU A 157 -5.87 -2.33 1.21
CA LEU A 157 -6.35 -1.89 2.53
C LEU A 157 -6.99 -0.50 2.54
N VAL A 158 -6.57 0.38 1.63
CA VAL A 158 -7.02 1.78 1.59
C VAL A 158 -7.78 2.06 0.29
N GLY A 159 -7.29 1.52 -0.83
CA GLY A 159 -7.85 1.73 -2.15
C GLY A 159 -9.31 1.29 -2.28
N ARG A 160 -9.73 0.20 -1.63
CA ARG A 160 -11.14 -0.25 -1.62
C ARG A 160 -12.09 0.84 -1.15
N HIS A 161 -11.70 1.58 -0.12
CA HIS A 161 -12.51 2.65 0.48
C HIS A 161 -12.57 3.87 -0.43
N ALA A 162 -11.45 4.30 -1.01
CA ALA A 162 -11.42 5.41 -1.97
C ALA A 162 -12.34 5.14 -3.16
N VAL A 163 -12.27 3.94 -3.74
CA VAL A 163 -13.10 3.58 -4.89
C VAL A 163 -14.58 3.47 -4.53
N TRP A 164 -14.92 2.99 -3.32
CA TRP A 164 -16.31 3.01 -2.86
C TRP A 164 -16.80 4.45 -2.72
N LEU A 165 -16.01 5.34 -2.12
CA LEU A 165 -16.36 6.74 -1.91
C LEU A 165 -16.46 7.53 -3.21
N ASP A 166 -15.57 7.30 -4.17
CA ASP A 166 -15.62 7.91 -5.51
C ASP A 166 -16.84 7.45 -6.33
N LEU A 167 -17.41 6.28 -6.02
CA LEU A 167 -18.69 5.84 -6.60
C LEU A 167 -19.91 6.38 -5.85
N ALA A 168 -19.80 6.51 -4.52
CA ALA A 168 -20.87 7.02 -3.68
C ALA A 168 -21.05 8.54 -3.85
N ILE A 169 -19.93 9.24 -4.00
CA ILE A 169 -19.86 10.67 -4.16
C ILE A 169 -19.19 10.92 -5.50
N GLU A 170 -19.96 11.35 -6.49
CA GLU A 170 -19.52 11.60 -7.86
C GLU A 170 -18.51 12.76 -7.87
N THR A 171 -17.25 12.43 -7.58
CA THR A 171 -16.19 13.41 -7.50
C THR A 171 -15.69 13.76 -8.89
N LYS A 172 -15.90 15.02 -9.28
CA LYS A 172 -15.21 15.61 -10.42
C LYS A 172 -13.70 15.66 -10.15
N PRO A 173 -12.84 15.60 -11.18
CA PRO A 173 -11.39 15.71 -11.06
C PRO A 173 -10.94 17.14 -10.74
N GLU A 174 -11.54 17.76 -9.73
CA GLU A 174 -11.36 19.16 -9.36
C GLU A 174 -11.01 19.27 -7.88
N ALA A 175 -10.35 20.36 -7.49
CA ALA A 175 -10.05 20.61 -6.08
C ALA A 175 -11.35 20.77 -5.26
N PRO A 176 -11.39 20.26 -4.01
CA PRO A 176 -10.35 19.50 -3.30
C PRO A 176 -10.52 17.96 -3.44
N ALA A 177 -11.39 17.49 -4.34
CA ALA A 177 -11.66 16.06 -4.52
C ALA A 177 -10.62 15.34 -5.40
N TYR A 178 -9.80 16.09 -6.13
CA TYR A 178 -8.82 15.59 -7.10
C TYR A 178 -7.98 14.41 -6.59
N HIS A 179 -7.43 14.48 -5.38
CA HIS A 179 -6.56 13.42 -4.87
C HIS A 179 -7.31 12.12 -4.58
N MET A 180 -8.53 12.19 -4.05
CA MET A 180 -9.35 11.00 -3.86
C MET A 180 -9.73 10.38 -5.21
N TYR A 181 -10.16 11.21 -6.17
CA TYR A 181 -10.49 10.78 -7.53
C TYR A 181 -9.28 10.13 -8.24
N SER A 182 -8.12 10.80 -8.23
CA SER A 182 -6.87 10.34 -8.83
C SER A 182 -6.42 9.02 -8.22
N PHE A 183 -6.45 8.93 -6.88
CA PHE A 183 -6.12 7.71 -6.18
C PHE A 183 -7.11 6.59 -6.52
N ALA A 184 -8.43 6.83 -6.43
CA ALA A 184 -9.46 5.85 -6.77
C ALA A 184 -9.28 5.31 -8.21
N ARG A 185 -9.05 6.20 -9.18
CA ARG A 185 -8.79 5.82 -10.57
C ARG A 185 -7.53 4.96 -10.70
N TRP A 186 -6.43 5.37 -10.06
CA TRP A 186 -5.20 4.57 -10.03
C TRP A 186 -5.45 3.17 -9.46
N VAL A 187 -6.17 3.07 -8.34
CA VAL A 187 -6.43 1.78 -7.70
C VAL A 187 -7.21 0.85 -8.63
N ARG A 188 -8.24 1.34 -9.34
CA ARG A 188 -9.00 0.53 -10.31
C ARG A 188 -8.07 -0.08 -11.37
N VAL A 189 -7.27 0.76 -12.02
CA VAL A 189 -6.29 0.33 -13.05
C VAL A 189 -5.28 -0.64 -12.46
N PHE A 190 -4.70 -0.31 -11.31
CA PHE A 190 -3.68 -1.13 -10.65
C PHE A 190 -4.22 -2.52 -10.31
N VAL A 191 -5.43 -2.62 -9.78
CA VAL A 191 -6.02 -3.91 -9.43
C VAL A 191 -6.33 -4.73 -10.66
N ASP A 192 -6.87 -4.12 -11.72
CA ASP A 192 -7.18 -4.85 -12.95
C ASP A 192 -5.92 -5.39 -13.62
N GLU A 193 -4.84 -4.61 -13.66
CA GLU A 193 -3.53 -5.03 -14.20
C GLU A 193 -2.82 -6.10 -13.35
N ASN A 194 -3.16 -6.20 -12.06
CA ASN A 194 -2.48 -7.08 -11.11
C ASN A 194 -3.40 -8.16 -10.52
N ARG A 195 -4.61 -8.34 -11.08
CA ARG A 195 -5.65 -9.26 -10.58
C ARG A 195 -5.15 -10.70 -10.45
N ASN A 196 -4.32 -11.14 -11.40
CA ASN A 196 -3.75 -12.49 -11.43
C ASN A 196 -2.43 -12.62 -10.64
N LYS A 197 -1.92 -11.54 -10.06
CA LYS A 197 -0.66 -11.53 -9.31
C LYS A 197 -0.88 -11.62 -7.80
N PHE A 198 -2.05 -11.21 -7.31
CA PHE A 198 -2.36 -11.16 -5.89
C PHE A 198 -3.74 -11.77 -5.63
N ASP A 199 -3.79 -12.86 -4.89
CA ASP A 199 -5.02 -13.63 -4.63
C ASP A 199 -6.13 -12.78 -3.99
N TYR A 200 -5.76 -11.84 -3.12
CA TYR A 200 -6.73 -10.94 -2.46
C TYR A 200 -7.45 -9.99 -3.44
N PHE A 201 -6.99 -9.85 -4.69
CA PHE A 201 -7.68 -9.07 -5.70
C PHE A 201 -8.81 -9.79 -6.42
N GLU A 202 -8.96 -11.10 -6.25
CA GLU A 202 -10.02 -11.88 -6.89
C GLU A 202 -11.42 -11.31 -6.57
N HIS A 203 -11.65 -10.95 -5.30
CA HIS A 203 -12.92 -10.41 -4.81
C HIS A 203 -12.89 -8.90 -4.56
N TRP A 204 -12.00 -8.16 -5.24
CA TRP A 204 -11.73 -6.75 -4.95
C TRP A 204 -12.91 -5.78 -5.20
N GLY A 205 -13.93 -6.21 -5.94
CA GLY A 205 -15.09 -5.40 -6.32
C GLY A 205 -16.43 -5.77 -5.68
N VAL A 206 -16.55 -6.91 -5.00
CA VAL A 206 -17.85 -7.51 -4.64
C VAL A 206 -18.76 -6.55 -3.86
N ASN A 207 -18.22 -5.87 -2.84
CA ASN A 207 -19.01 -4.93 -2.04
C ASN A 207 -19.52 -3.74 -2.87
N ARG A 208 -18.73 -3.25 -3.82
CA ARG A 208 -19.13 -2.11 -4.68
C ARG A 208 -20.12 -2.55 -5.74
N THR A 209 -19.95 -3.75 -6.30
CA THR A 209 -20.92 -4.31 -7.26
C THR A 209 -22.29 -4.51 -6.60
N ARG A 210 -22.31 -4.96 -5.34
CA ARG A 210 -23.55 -5.06 -4.56
C ARG A 210 -24.19 -3.69 -4.33
N ASP A 211 -23.40 -2.71 -3.89
CA ASP A 211 -23.92 -1.40 -3.47
C ASP A 211 -24.28 -0.50 -4.67
N PHE A 212 -23.58 -0.61 -5.80
CA PHE A 212 -23.67 0.32 -6.94
C PHE A 212 -23.97 -0.32 -8.30
N GLY A 213 -24.01 -1.65 -8.39
CA GLY A 213 -24.11 -2.38 -9.66
C GLY A 213 -22.75 -2.64 -10.33
N THR A 214 -22.77 -3.34 -11.47
CA THR A 214 -21.60 -3.47 -12.35
C THR A 214 -21.39 -2.15 -13.09
N ASN A 215 -20.31 -1.44 -12.75
CA ASN A 215 -19.81 -0.29 -13.52
C ASN A 215 -18.69 -0.76 -14.45
#